data_AF-Q7QNF3-F1
#
_entry.id   AF-Q7QNF3-F1
#
_cell.length_a   1.000
_cell.length_b   1.000
_cell.length_c   1.000
_cell.angle_alpha   90.00
_cell.angle_beta   90.00
_cell.angle_gamma   90.00
#
_symmetry.space_group_name_H-M   'P 1'
#
loop_
_entity.id
_entity.type
_entity.pdbx_description
1 polymer ?
#
loop_
_entity_poly.entity_id
_entity_poly.type
_entity_poly.pdbx_seq_one_letter_code
_entity_poly.pdbx_strand_id
1 'polypeptide(L)'
;TDRQSYAIYIYKVLKQVHPDTGISSKAMSIMNSFVNDIFERIAAEASRLAHYNKRSTITSRSRRRCDCCSPASWPSTPCPRAPRPSPSTPVPSK
;
A
#
# COMPACT_ATOMS: atom_id res chain seq x y z
N THR A 1 8.03 15.33 -13.61
CA THR A 1 6.82 14.51 -13.34
C THR A 1 7.22 13.07 -13.51
N ASP A 2 7.39 12.32 -12.42
CA ASP A 2 7.77 10.91 -12.49
C ASP A 2 6.73 10.12 -13.28
N ARG A 3 7.15 9.57 -14.43
CA ARG A 3 6.32 8.66 -15.21
C ARG A 3 6.30 7.32 -14.47
N GLN A 4 5.44 7.21 -13.48
CA GLN A 4 5.26 5.97 -12.71
C GLN A 4 4.73 4.89 -13.66
N SER A 5 5.63 4.00 -14.06
CA SER A 5 5.33 2.90 -14.97
C SER A 5 5.16 1.63 -14.14
N TYR A 6 3.96 1.04 -14.19
CA TYR A 6 3.68 -0.25 -13.54
C TYR A 6 4.27 -1.44 -14.30
N ALA A 7 5.05 -1.20 -15.36
CA ALA A 7 5.55 -2.22 -16.27
C ALA A 7 6.30 -3.36 -15.60
N ILE A 8 7.16 -3.06 -14.63
CA ILE A 8 7.91 -4.08 -13.89
C ILE A 8 6.96 -5.01 -13.15
N TYR A 9 5.94 -4.46 -12.48
CA TYR A 9 4.98 -5.24 -11.70
C TYR A 9 4.07 -6.08 -12.59
N ILE A 10 3.59 -5.49 -13.69
CA ILE A 10 2.77 -6.18 -14.69
C ILE A 10 3.56 -7.34 -15.31
N TYR A 11 4.85 -7.15 -15.63
CA TYR A 11 5.72 -8.20 -16.15
C TYR A 11 5.95 -9.32 -15.13
N LYS A 12 6.17 -8.97 -13.85
CA LYS A 12 6.33 -9.95 -12.77
C LYS A 12 5.09 -10.82 -12.60
N VAL A 13 3.90 -10.23 -12.61
CA VAL A 13 2.64 -10.97 -12.52
C VAL A 13 2.43 -11.84 -13.77
N LEU A 14 2.73 -11.31 -14.96
CA LEU A 14 2.61 -12.07 -16.20
C LEU A 14 3.48 -13.32 -16.19
N LYS A 15 4.73 -13.22 -15.72
CA LYS A 15 5.64 -14.38 -15.63
C LYS A 15 5.26 -15.39 -14.55
N GLN A 16 4.48 -14.99 -13.54
CA GLN A 16 3.91 -15.93 -12.57
C GLN A 16 2.79 -16.78 -13.19
N VAL A 17 2.01 -16.24 -14.13
CA VAL A 17 0.90 -16.95 -14.76
C VAL A 17 1.31 -17.68 -16.05
N HIS A 18 2.19 -17.08 -16.85
CA HIS A 18 2.65 -17.61 -18.14
C HIS A 18 4.13 -17.29 -18.36
N PRO A 19 5.06 -18.20 -17.99
CA PRO A 19 6.50 -17.95 -18.05
C PRO A 19 7.01 -17.73 -19.49
N ASP A 20 6.38 -18.33 -20.50
CA ASP A 20 6.85 -18.26 -21.90
C ASP A 20 6.15 -17.18 -22.73
N THR A 21 5.12 -16.52 -22.17
CA THR A 21 4.40 -15.47 -22.88
C THR A 21 5.11 -14.12 -22.74
N GLY A 22 5.20 -13.41 -23.87
CA GLY A 22 5.66 -12.02 -23.93
C GLY A 22 4.49 -11.05 -24.06
N ILE A 23 4.72 -9.79 -23.68
CA ILE A 23 3.74 -8.71 -23.84
C ILE A 23 4.31 -7.65 -24.78
N SER A 24 3.49 -7.17 -25.72
CA SER A 24 3.89 -6.09 -26.63
C SER A 24 3.94 -4.73 -25.90
N SER A 25 4.71 -3.79 -26.42
CA SER A 25 4.79 -2.42 -25.88
C SER A 25 3.43 -1.71 -25.89
N LYS A 26 2.59 -1.97 -26.91
CA LYS A 26 1.22 -1.44 -26.99
C LYS A 26 0.33 -2.01 -25.88
N ALA A 27 0.35 -3.32 -25.67
CA ALA A 27 -0.40 -3.96 -24.59
C ALA A 27 0.10 -3.49 -23.22
N MET A 28 1.42 -3.30 -23.07
CA MET A 28 2.03 -2.75 -21.86
C MET A 28 1.52 -1.33 -21.55
N SER A 29 1.38 -0.47 -22.58
CA SER A 29 0.83 0.88 -22.39
C SER A 29 -0.64 0.84 -21.96
N ILE A 30 -1.46 -0.05 -22.55
CA ILE A 30 -2.88 -0.20 -22.19
C ILE A 30 -3.00 -0.65 -20.73
N MET A 31 -2.22 -1.66 -20.33
CA MET A 31 -2.20 -2.17 -18.96
C MET A 31 -1.75 -1.09 -17.96
N ASN A 32 -0.78 -0.27 -18.33
CA ASN A 32 -0.35 0.84 -17.49
C ASN A 32 -1.46 1.88 -17.29
N SER A 33 -2.17 2.26 -18.34
CA SER A 33 -3.32 3.18 -18.22
C SER A 33 -4.47 2.58 -17.43
N PHE A 34 -4.74 1.29 -17.59
CA PHE A 34 -5.79 0.59 -16.84
C PHE A 34 -5.56 0.63 -15.32
N VAL A 35 -4.32 0.41 -14.87
CA VAL A 35 -3.98 0.52 -13.44
C VAL A 35 -4.16 1.95 -12.93
N ASN A 36 -3.81 2.96 -13.72
CA ASN A 36 -4.00 4.36 -13.35
C ASN A 36 -5.48 4.73 -13.24
N ASP A 37 -6.33 4.33 -14.20
CA ASP A 37 -7.78 4.58 -14.14
C ASP A 37 -8.40 4.02 -12.86
N ILE A 38 -8.07 2.77 -12.52
CA ILE A 38 -8.55 2.14 -11.29
C ILE A 38 -8.06 2.88 -10.04
N PHE A 39 -6.79 3.26 -10.02
CA PHE A 39 -6.21 3.98 -8.89
C PHE A 39 -6.90 5.34 -8.68
N GLU A 40 -7.10 6.10 -9.74
CA GLU A 40 -7.78 7.39 -9.70
C GLU A 40 -9.24 7.24 -9.25
N ARG A 41 -9.97 6.24 -9.77
CA ARG A 41 -11.34 5.94 -9.35
C ARG A 41 -11.42 5.62 -7.86
N ILE A 42 -10.51 4.78 -7.36
CA ILE A 42 -10.47 4.44 -5.93
C ILE A 42 -10.11 5.67 -5.08
N ALA A 43 -9.10 6.45 -5.50
CA ALA A 43 -8.69 7.67 -4.79
C ALA A 43 -9.81 8.70 -4.72
N ALA A 44 -10.56 8.87 -5.81
CA ALA A 44 -11.72 9.75 -5.88
C ALA A 44 -12.86 9.28 -4.96
N GLU A 45 -13.20 7.99 -4.99
CA GLU A 45 -14.25 7.40 -4.14
C GLU A 45 -13.87 7.52 -2.66
N ALA A 46 -12.61 7.23 -2.33
CA ALA A 46 -12.10 7.32 -0.97
C ALA A 46 -12.03 8.78 -0.49
N SER A 47 -11.66 9.72 -1.37
CA SER A 47 -11.69 11.17 -1.08
C SER A 47 -13.11 11.63 -0.76
N ARG A 48 -14.09 11.26 -1.61
CA ARG A 48 -15.52 11.51 -1.35
C ARG A 48 -15.93 10.98 0.03
N LEU A 49 -15.61 9.73 0.33
CA LEU A 49 -15.93 9.10 1.62
C LEU A 49 -15.28 9.81 2.81
N ALA A 50 -14.02 10.25 2.65
CA ALA A 50 -13.27 11.01 3.66
C ALA A 50 -13.90 12.38 3.94
N HIS A 51 -14.36 13.07 2.89
CA HIS A 51 -15.08 14.34 3.01
C HIS A 51 -16.45 14.17 3.69
N TYR A 52 -17.20 13.11 3.37
CA TYR A 52 -18.46 12.80 4.07
C TYR A 52 -18.24 12.52 5.57
N ASN A 53 -17.10 11.95 5.95
CA ASN A 53 -16.77 11.62 7.34
C ASN A 53 -15.96 12.70 8.08
N LYS A 54 -15.79 13.90 7.50
CA LYS A 54 -14.97 15.02 8.05
C LYS A 54 -13.57 14.62 8.51
N ARG A 55 -12.98 13.55 7.94
CA ARG A 55 -11.60 13.12 8.24
C ARG A 55 -10.75 13.29 6.99
N SER A 56 -9.71 14.11 7.09
CA SER A 56 -8.83 14.53 5.99
C SER A 56 -7.73 13.53 5.62
N THR A 57 -7.81 12.25 6.04
CA THR A 57 -6.70 11.30 5.84
C THR A 57 -7.18 9.87 5.57
N ILE A 58 -6.93 9.35 4.36
CA ILE A 58 -6.98 7.92 4.02
C ILE A 58 -5.64 7.31 4.43
N THR A 59 -5.48 6.94 5.70
CA THR A 59 -4.36 6.09 6.13
C THR A 59 -4.87 4.69 6.45
N SER A 60 -3.99 3.68 6.36
CA SER A 60 -4.25 2.26 6.65
C SER A 60 -4.89 1.96 8.02
N ARG A 61 -4.96 2.98 8.89
CA ARG A 61 -5.61 2.98 10.19
C ARG A 61 -7.13 3.19 10.15
N SER A 62 -7.73 3.59 9.02
CA SER A 62 -9.19 3.65 8.88
C SER A 62 -9.84 2.25 8.98
N ARG A 63 -9.06 1.18 8.79
CA ARG A 63 -9.50 -0.21 8.91
C ARG A 63 -9.46 -0.79 10.34
N ARG A 64 -9.03 -0.03 11.36
CA ARG A 64 -8.93 -0.55 12.76
C ARG A 64 -9.34 0.47 13.82
N ARG A 65 -10.46 1.16 13.62
CA ARG A 65 -11.14 1.76 14.77
C ARG A 65 -12.65 1.68 14.57
N CYS A 66 -13.19 0.51 14.87
CA CYS A 66 -14.57 0.41 15.33
C CYS A 66 -14.65 1.21 16.65
N ASP A 67 -15.74 1.96 16.83
CA ASP A 67 -16.01 2.72 18.07
C ASP A 67 -16.01 1.86 19.35
N CYS A 68 -15.97 0.53 19.22
CA CYS A 68 -15.82 -0.42 20.34
C CYS A 68 -14.43 -0.40 21.02
N CYS A 69 -13.44 0.36 20.53
CA CYS A 69 -12.13 0.51 21.19
C CYS A 69 -11.82 1.98 21.50
N SER A 70 -12.63 2.56 22.39
CA SER A 70 -12.21 3.73 23.17
C SER A 70 -11.27 3.28 24.30
N PRO A 71 -10.08 3.88 24.48
CA PRO A 71 -9.12 3.47 25.51
C PRO A 71 -9.49 3.97 26.91
N ALA A 72 -10.77 4.25 27.19
CA ALA A 72 -11.19 4.87 28.44
C ALA A 72 -11.22 3.91 29.64
N SER A 73 -10.85 2.63 29.48
CA SER A 73 -10.83 1.67 30.59
C SER A 73 -9.88 0.49 30.40
N TRP A 74 -8.64 0.71 29.97
CA TRP A 74 -7.62 -0.35 29.94
C TRP A 74 -6.57 -0.09 31.04
N PRO A 75 -6.47 -0.95 32.07
CA PRO A 75 -5.52 -0.78 33.15
C PRO A 75 -4.09 -0.91 32.63
N SER A 76 -3.22 -0.01 33.10
CA SER A 76 -1.80 0.12 32.77
C SER A 76 -1.08 -1.23 32.66
N THR A 77 -0.99 -1.77 31.45
CA THR A 77 -0.16 -2.93 31.13
C THR A 77 0.77 -2.55 29.98
N PRO A 78 2.10 -2.50 30.20
CA PRO A 78 3.04 -2.23 29.13
C PRO A 78 3.00 -3.38 28.12
N CYS A 79 2.67 -3.10 26.85
CA CYS A 79 2.77 -4.09 25.77
C CYS A 79 4.25 -4.41 25.52
N PRO A 80 4.71 -5.67 25.69
CA PRO A 80 6.06 -6.06 25.31
C PRO A 80 6.04 -6.31 23.81
N ARG A 81 6.39 -5.29 23.02
CA ARG A 81 6.79 -5.50 21.64
C ARG A 81 7.81 -4.45 21.25
N ALA A 82 9.03 -4.69 21.73
CA ALA A 82 10.22 -4.08 21.17
C ALA A 82 10.24 -4.29 19.65
N PRO A 83 10.64 -3.29 18.85
CA PRO A 83 10.95 -3.51 17.45
C PRO A 83 12.11 -4.52 17.35
N ARG A 84 11.92 -5.59 16.57
CA ARG A 84 13.03 -6.48 16.18
C ARG A 84 14.04 -5.64 15.38
N PRO A 85 15.33 -5.57 15.74
CA PRO A 85 16.31 -4.84 14.95
C PRO A 85 16.52 -5.54 13.60
N SER A 86 16.56 -4.77 12.52
CA SER A 86 16.97 -5.24 11.19
C SER A 86 18.46 -5.61 11.20
N PRO A 87 18.88 -6.73 10.58
CA PRO A 87 20.28 -7.18 10.60
C PRO A 87 21.06 -6.50 9.47
N SER A 88 21.47 -5.25 9.68
CA SER A 88 22.44 -4.59 8.79
C SER A 88 23.03 -3.32 9.41
N THR A 89 23.85 -3.50 10.43
CA THR A 89 24.91 -2.54 10.78
C THR A 89 26.23 -3.31 10.93
N PRO A 90 27.30 -2.92 10.20
CA PRO A 90 28.61 -3.53 10.38
C PRO A 90 29.18 -3.16 11.75
N VAL A 91 29.80 -4.14 12.40
CA VAL A 91 30.44 -4.00 13.71
C VAL A 91 31.70 -3.12 13.56
N PRO A 92 31.91 -2.07 14.38
CA PRO A 92 33.18 -1.37 14.41
C PRO A 92 34.21 -2.25 15.13
N SER A 93 35.34 -2.49 14.46
CA SER A 93 36.47 -3.24 15.01
C SER A 93 37.33 -2.37 15.92
N LYS A 94 37.48 -2.82 17.17
CA LYS A 94 38.40 -2.39 18.25
C LYS A 94 38.34 -0.94 18.73
#